data_AF-A0A3N5IIL2-F1
#
_entry.id   AF-A0A3N5IIL2-F1
#
_cell.length_a   1.000
_cell.length_b   1.000
_cell.length_c   1.000
_cell.angle_alpha   90.00
_cell.angle_beta   90.00
_cell.angle_gamma   90.00
#
_symmetry.space_group_name_H-M   'P 1'
#
loop_
_entity.id
_entity.type
_entity.pdbx_description
1 polymer ?
#
loop_
_entity_poly.entity_id
_entity_poly.type
_entity_poly.pdbx_seq_one_letter_code
_entity_poly.pdbx_strand_id
1 'polypeptide(L)'
;MSRMLIVVALVLLGVLTALAVWQEGITGVFASIFNSYGSAQIYVDLVIALLLVSVWMWHDAKGTGRNAWPWIVATLLVGSFAPLVYLLTRRNTQKI
;
A
#
# COMPACT_ATOMS: atom_id res chain seq x y z
N MET A 1 -8.64 12.81 1.57
CA MET A 1 -9.36 11.66 0.98
C MET A 1 -10.56 11.34 1.86
N SER A 2 -11.76 11.12 1.30
CA SER A 2 -12.90 10.71 2.12
C SER A 2 -12.63 9.30 2.69
N ARG A 3 -13.03 9.05 3.94
CA ARG A 3 -12.86 7.71 4.55
C ARG A 3 -13.49 6.61 3.70
N MET A 4 -14.61 6.91 3.05
CA MET A 4 -15.31 6.01 2.14
C MET A 4 -14.41 5.56 0.97
N LEU A 5 -13.68 6.48 0.34
CA LEU A 5 -12.78 6.13 -0.77
C LEU A 5 -11.65 5.19 -0.32
N ILE A 6 -11.12 5.39 0.89
CA ILE A 6 -10.06 4.53 1.43
C ILE A 6 -10.59 3.11 1.66
N VAL A 7 -11.79 2.99 2.23
CA VAL A 7 -12.43 1.68 2.48
C VAL A 7 -12.75 0.98 1.17
N VAL A 8 -13.32 1.69 0.18
CA VAL A 8 -13.61 1.12 -1.13
C VAL A 8 -12.32 0.62 -1.80
N ALA A 9 -11.25 1.42 -1.78
CA ALA A 9 -9.97 1.00 -2.34
C ALA A 9 -9.41 -0.25 -1.64
N LEU A 10 -9.48 -0.31 -0.31
CA LEU A 10 -9.05 -1.48 0.47
C LEU A 10 -9.84 -2.74 0.12
N VAL A 11 -11.16 -2.63 0.00
CA VAL A 11 -12.03 -3.76 -0.34
C VAL A 11 -11.73 -4.25 -1.76
N LEU A 12 -11.65 -3.35 -2.74
CA LEU A 12 -11.37 -3.72 -4.13
C LEU A 12 -9.99 -4.36 -4.28
N LEU A 13 -8.97 -3.79 -3.64
CA LEU A 13 -7.62 -4.36 -3.62
C LEU A 13 -7.62 -5.74 -2.94
N GLY A 14 -8.29 -5.86 -1.79
CA GLY A 14 -8.45 -7.12 -1.06
C GLY A 14 -9.10 -8.22 -1.90
N VAL A 15 -10.19 -7.90 -2.59
CA VAL A 15 -10.89 -8.84 -3.49
C VAL A 15 -9.98 -9.26 -4.63
N LEU A 16 -9.31 -8.31 -5.29
CA LEU A 16 -8.40 -8.62 -6.38
C LEU A 16 -7.22 -9.51 -5.92
N THR A 17 -6.59 -9.18 -4.79
CA THR A 17 -5.51 -9.99 -4.21
C THR A 17 -5.98 -11.38 -3.85
N ALA A 18 -7.17 -11.53 -3.24
CA ALA A 18 -7.73 -12.83 -2.90
C ALA A 18 -8.00 -13.68 -4.15
N LEU A 19 -8.57 -13.09 -5.21
CA LEU A 19 -8.83 -13.78 -6.47
C LEU A 19 -7.53 -14.21 -7.17
N ALA A 20 -6.51 -13.34 -7.18
CA ALA A 20 -5.21 -13.64 -7.78
C ALA A 20 -4.52 -14.80 -7.04
N VAL A 21 -4.49 -14.76 -5.70
CA VAL A 21 -3.92 -15.84 -4.90
C VAL A 21 -4.73 -17.13 -5.02
N TRP A 22 -6.05 -17.05 -5.13
CA TRP A 22 -6.91 -18.22 -5.33
C TRP A 22 -6.67 -18.93 -6.67
N GLN A 23 -6.45 -18.16 -7.75
CA GLN A 23 -6.27 -18.72 -9.09
C GLN A 23 -4.83 -19.11 -9.40
N GLU A 24 -3.87 -18.26 -9.02
CA GLU A 24 -2.47 -18.40 -9.43
C GLU A 24 -1.55 -18.86 -8.29
N GLY A 25 -2.06 -18.86 -7.05
CA GLY A 25 -1.23 -19.04 -5.86
C GLY A 25 -0.30 -17.85 -5.63
N ILE A 26 0.36 -17.82 -4.47
CA ILE A 26 1.32 -16.74 -4.15
C ILE A 26 2.47 -16.74 -5.16
N THR A 27 2.99 -17.92 -5.50
CA THR A 27 4.11 -18.07 -6.43
C THR A 27 3.76 -17.64 -7.85
N GLY A 28 2.54 -17.95 -8.34
CA GLY A 28 2.10 -17.54 -9.67
C GLY A 28 1.96 -16.03 -9.81
N VAL A 29 1.43 -15.36 -8.76
CA VAL A 29 1.36 -13.90 -8.72
C VAL A 29 2.75 -13.27 -8.85
N PHE A 30 3.76 -13.78 -8.14
CA PHE A 30 5.13 -13.26 -8.30
C PHE A 30 5.76 -13.62 -9.66
N ALA A 31 5.49 -14.81 -10.20
CA ALA A 31 5.99 -15.20 -11.51
C ALA A 31 5.44 -14.28 -12.63
N SER A 32 4.20 -13.81 -12.48
CA SER A 32 3.54 -12.92 -13.45
C SER A 32 4.31 -11.62 -13.70
N ILE A 33 5.05 -11.12 -12.70
CA ILE A 33 5.87 -9.91 -12.80
C ILE A 33 6.95 -10.09 -13.87
N PHE A 34 7.54 -11.28 -13.98
CA PHE A 34 8.68 -11.56 -14.84
C PHE A 34 8.30 -12.11 -16.23
N ASN A 35 7.00 -12.18 -16.55
CA ASN A 35 6.55 -12.66 -17.85
C ASN A 35 6.91 -11.72 -19.01
N SER A 36 7.13 -10.42 -18.74
CA SER A 36 7.51 -9.44 -19.76
C SER A 36 8.27 -8.26 -19.17
N TYR A 37 8.97 -7.48 -20.02
CA TYR A 37 9.57 -6.22 -19.60
C TYR A 37 8.52 -5.18 -19.15
N GLY A 38 7.31 -5.22 -19.73
CA GLY A 38 6.21 -4.32 -19.34
C GLY A 38 5.71 -4.60 -17.93
N SER A 39 5.43 -5.86 -17.61
CA SER A 39 5.01 -6.28 -16.26
C SER A 39 6.08 -6.01 -15.21
N ALA A 40 7.35 -6.24 -15.55
CA ALA A 40 8.48 -5.92 -14.68
C ALA A 40 8.59 -4.40 -14.44
N GLN A 41 8.42 -3.58 -15.48
CA GLN A 41 8.45 -2.13 -15.34
C GLN A 41 7.31 -1.62 -14.44
N ILE A 42 6.08 -2.12 -14.60
CA ILE A 42 4.94 -1.75 -13.75
C ILE A 42 5.20 -2.11 -12.28
N TYR A 43 5.79 -3.29 -12.03
CA TYR A 43 6.14 -3.70 -10.68
C TYR A 43 7.23 -2.81 -10.06
N VAL A 44 8.28 -2.48 -10.82
CA VAL A 44 9.34 -1.57 -10.36
C VAL A 44 8.77 -0.18 -10.06
N ASP A 45 7.89 0.33 -10.91
CA ASP A 45 7.20 1.61 -10.67
C ASP A 45 6.38 1.57 -9.38
N LEU A 46 5.64 0.48 -9.13
CA LEU A 46 4.92 0.26 -7.88
C LEU A 46 5.86 0.26 -6.67
N VAL A 47 7.00 -0.43 -6.74
CA VAL A 47 8.00 -0.44 -5.66
C VAL A 47 8.50 0.97 -5.37
N ILE A 48 8.85 1.74 -6.42
CA ILE A 48 9.29 3.14 -6.27
C ILE A 48 8.19 3.99 -5.65
N ALA A 49 6.94 3.85 -6.10
CA ALA A 49 5.79 4.56 -5.54
C ALA A 49 5.61 4.25 -4.04
N LEU A 50 5.75 2.99 -3.62
CA LEU A 50 5.66 2.59 -2.21
C LEU A 50 6.82 3.15 -1.37
N LEU A 51 8.03 3.27 -1.93
CA LEU A 51 9.15 3.92 -1.25
C LEU A 51 8.88 5.42 -1.06
N LEU A 52 8.40 6.11 -2.09
CA LEU A 52 8.03 7.52 -2.00
C LEU A 52 6.92 7.75 -0.96
N VAL A 53 5.89 6.88 -0.95
CA VAL A 53 4.82 6.91 0.05
C VAL A 53 5.36 6.64 1.45
N SER A 54 6.34 5.74 1.60
CA SER A 54 6.98 5.46 2.90
C SER A 54 7.77 6.67 3.43
N VAL A 55 8.48 7.38 2.55
CA VAL A 55 9.15 8.65 2.90
C VAL A 55 8.14 9.71 3.31
N TRP A 56 7.03 9.83 2.58
CA TRP A 56 5.94 10.73 2.94
C TRP A 56 5.33 10.38 4.31
N MET A 57 5.04 9.10 4.58
CA MET A 57 4.50 8.65 5.86
C MET A 57 5.43 8.97 7.02
N TRP A 58 6.75 8.83 6.83
CA TRP A 58 7.72 9.24 7.84
C TRP A 58 7.59 10.73 8.16
N HIS A 59 7.57 11.59 7.13
CA HIS A 59 7.44 13.02 7.35
C HIS A 59 6.11 13.40 8.02
N ASP A 60 5.01 12.79 7.59
CA ASP A 60 3.67 12.99 8.15
C ASP A 60 3.55 12.54 9.62
N ALA A 61 4.12 11.38 9.94
CA ALA A 61 4.12 10.84 11.29
C ALA A 61 4.98 11.69 12.24
N LYS A 62 6.12 12.23 11.74
CA LYS A 62 6.95 13.16 12.50
C LYS A 62 6.19 14.46 12.84
N GLY A 63 5.40 14.98 11.91
CA GLY A 63 4.56 16.17 12.12
C GLY A 63 3.38 15.96 13.08
N THR A 64 2.97 14.70 13.31
CA THR A 64 1.81 14.34 14.14
C THR A 64 2.18 13.60 15.44
N GLY A 65 3.48 13.39 15.71
CA GLY A 65 3.97 12.65 16.88
C GLY A 65 3.71 11.14 16.83
N ARG A 66 3.40 10.58 15.65
CA ARG A 66 3.10 9.17 15.45
C ARG A 66 4.37 8.39 15.07
N ASN A 67 4.45 7.11 15.43
CA ASN A 67 5.52 6.23 14.94
C ASN A 67 5.20 5.70 13.52
N ALA A 68 6.04 6.03 12.54
CA ALA A 68 5.88 5.60 11.14
C ALA A 68 6.37 4.17 10.88
N TRP A 69 7.35 3.69 11.65
CA TRP A 69 8.08 2.46 11.34
C TRP A 69 7.20 1.20 11.17
N PRO A 70 6.19 0.96 12.03
CA PRO A 70 5.30 -0.19 11.84
C PRO A 70 4.59 -0.18 10.49
N TRP A 71 4.21 1.01 10.01
CA TRP A 71 3.52 1.19 8.74
C TRP A 71 4.46 1.04 7.55
N ILE A 72 5.69 1.54 7.66
CA ILE A 72 6.72 1.38 6.62
C ILE A 72 7.07 -0.10 6.44
N VAL A 73 7.34 -0.82 7.54
CA VAL A 73 7.63 -2.26 7.49
C VAL A 73 6.44 -3.04 6.91
N ALA A 74 5.21 -2.73 7.35
CA ALA A 74 4.03 -3.35 6.77
C ALA A 74 3.89 -3.04 5.27
N THR A 75 4.25 -1.84 4.81
CA THR A 75 4.19 -1.46 3.38
C THR A 75 5.13 -2.31 2.53
N LEU A 76 6.28 -2.72 3.06
CA LEU A 76 7.21 -3.61 2.36
C LEU A 76 6.68 -5.05 2.23
N LEU A 77 5.81 -5.48 3.15
CA LEU A 77 5.26 -6.84 3.17
C LEU A 77 3.94 -6.95 2.39
N VAL A 78 3.05 -5.97 2.57
CA VAL A 78 1.70 -6.00 2.02
C VAL A 78 1.44 -4.88 1.02
N GLY A 79 2.47 -4.16 0.57
CA GLY A 79 2.30 -3.08 -0.40
C GLY A 79 1.37 -1.97 0.09
N SER A 80 0.48 -1.50 -0.79
CA SER A 80 -0.39 -0.35 -0.56
C SER A 80 -1.50 -0.56 0.48
N PHE A 81 -1.72 -1.80 0.98
CA PHE A 81 -2.62 -2.05 2.10
C PHE A 81 -2.23 -1.24 3.34
N ALA A 82 -0.93 -1.20 3.69
CA ALA A 82 -0.48 -0.51 4.89
C ALA A 82 -0.63 1.03 4.83
N PRO A 83 -0.27 1.73 3.73
CA PRO A 83 -0.54 3.16 3.58
C PRO A 83 -2.04 3.52 3.63
N LEU A 84 -2.91 2.68 3.05
CA LEU A 84 -4.36 2.91 3.10
C LEU A 84 -4.89 2.80 4.53
N VAL A 85 -4.48 1.78 5.28
CA VAL A 85 -4.85 1.64 6.69
C VAL A 85 -4.21 2.75 7.55
N TYR A 86 -2.99 3.19 7.24
CA TYR A 86 -2.35 4.34 7.90
C TYR A 86 -3.21 5.60 7.77
N LEU A 87 -3.70 5.90 6.57
CA LEU A 87 -4.59 7.03 6.29
C LEU A 87 -5.95 6.89 7.00
N LEU A 88 -6.50 5.67 7.08
CA LEU A 88 -7.77 5.42 7.75
C LEU A 88 -7.68 5.65 9.27
N THR A 89 -6.55 5.25 9.86
CA THR A 89 -6.29 5.35 11.31
C THR A 89 -5.70 6.69 11.73
N ARG A 90 -5.26 7.51 10.76
CA ARG A 90 -4.80 8.87 11.00
C ARG A 90 -5.95 9.70 11.57
N ARG A 91 -5.75 10.28 12.75
CA ARG A 91 -6.66 11.32 13.28
C ARG A 91 -6.40 12.60 12.49
N ASN A 92 -7.43 13.13 11.83
CA ASN A 92 -7.38 14.50 11.35
C ASN A 92 -7.33 15.40 12.58
N THR A 93 -6.17 15.96 12.89
CA THR A 93 -6.10 17.13 13.75
C THR A 93 -6.78 18.26 12.98
N GLN A 94 -8.10 18.35 13.08
CA GLN A 94 -8.85 19.56 12.76
C GLN A 94 -8.29 20.62 13.70
N LYS A 95 -7.39 21.48 13.19
CA LYS A 95 -7.08 22.73 13.89
C LYS A 95 -8.36 23.55 13.83
N ILE A 96 -9.04 23.66 14.97
CA ILE A 96 -10.10 24.64 15.22
C ILE A 96 -9.46 26.02 15.20
#